data_AF-A0A2V8SLY4-F1
#
_entry.id   AF-A0A2V8SLY4-F1
#
_cell.length_a   1.000
_cell.length_b   1.000
_cell.length_c   1.000
_cell.angle_alpha   90.00
_cell.angle_beta   90.00
_cell.angle_gamma   90.00
#
_symmetry.space_group_name_H-M   'P 1'
#
loop_
_entity.id
_entity.type
_entity.pdbx_description
1 polymer ?
#
loop_
_entity_poly.entity_id
_entity_poly.type
_entity_poly.pdbx_seq_one_letter_code
_entity_poly.pdbx_strand_id
1 'polypeptide(L)'
;MQTQDAINTGITGSPKTNYLTNGFTLKSWLLTKDHKRIAIMYLITVSMFFFAGGLYASAIRLELLTPASDLLQTGTYNKVFTQHGVLMIFFFLIPSIPAVLGNFLLPIMIGAKDLALPRINLLSLYIYWVGGLLTIYALLQGGVDTGWTFYTPYSTTFSNTYVMAVGLGIFINGFSSILTGLNFIVTVHTMRAPGMTWFRLPLFVWAMYAVSLVMILGTPVIAITILLLALERLVGVGIFDPSIGGDPILFQHLFWFYSHPAVYIMILPGMGVISELISNFSRKKIFGYEFIAFSSIAIAVFGFLVWGHHMFVSGQSIYAGLVFSFLTMVVAVPSAIKMFNWTATLYKGSVSFDTPMLYALGFMGLFLIGGLTGLFLGSIGLTVHLTDTYFVVAHFHYVMVGGQVIAYLGGIHYWWPKMTGKMYSEFWGKISAMLVFIGFNLTFFPQFILGYQGMPRRYASYPEEFQVLNIFSTAGASVLGVGLIMPVLYLGHSLFYGKAAGDNPWMLPGLEWRTSSPPPTENFEKTPIVTWEAYEFGEESGLDLEEARRRDLAAAVS
;
A
#
# COMPACT_ATOMS: atom_id res chain seq x y z
N MET A 1 32.27 -20.35 -12.28
CA MET A 1 32.98 -20.69 -11.02
C MET A 1 32.94 -19.60 -9.95
N GLN A 2 32.72 -18.31 -10.25
CA GLN A 2 32.64 -17.25 -9.22
C GLN A 2 31.25 -17.04 -8.58
N THR A 3 30.20 -17.71 -9.07
CA THR A 3 28.83 -17.58 -8.55
C THR A 3 28.55 -18.44 -7.31
N GLN A 4 29.29 -19.54 -7.09
CA GLN A 4 29.06 -20.43 -5.94
C GLN A 4 29.42 -19.79 -4.59
N ASP A 5 30.45 -18.92 -4.55
CA ASP A 5 30.91 -18.27 -3.31
C ASP A 5 29.89 -17.27 -2.74
N ALA A 6 28.93 -16.79 -3.54
CA ALA A 6 27.88 -15.88 -3.10
C ALA A 6 26.62 -16.59 -2.59
N ILE A 7 26.54 -17.92 -2.72
CA ILE A 7 25.29 -18.68 -2.56
C ILE A 7 25.39 -19.71 -1.44
N ASN A 8 26.61 -20.12 -1.10
CA ASN A 8 26.89 -21.07 -0.03
C ASN A 8 27.78 -20.43 1.04
N THR A 9 27.29 -19.39 1.71
CA THR A 9 27.84 -19.03 3.03
C THR A 9 26.96 -19.61 4.13
N GLY A 10 26.87 -20.94 4.15
CA GLY A 10 26.77 -21.60 5.45
C GLY A 10 28.01 -21.17 6.24
N ILE A 11 27.84 -20.26 7.19
CA ILE A 11 28.91 -19.87 8.09
C ILE A 11 28.47 -20.20 9.50
N THR A 12 28.87 -21.40 9.89
CA THR A 12 29.52 -21.69 11.17
C THR A 12 30.46 -20.52 11.57
N GLY A 13 29.93 -19.54 12.29
CA GLY A 13 30.68 -18.41 12.82
C GLY A 13 29.86 -17.63 13.82
N SER A 14 30.51 -17.16 14.89
CA SER A 14 29.94 -16.46 16.05
C SER A 14 28.84 -15.44 15.69
N PRO A 15 27.80 -15.26 16.54
CA PRO A 15 26.61 -14.48 16.20
C PRO A 15 27.00 -13.06 15.81
N LYS A 16 26.93 -12.75 14.51
CA LYS A 16 27.15 -11.39 14.01
C LYS A 16 26.02 -10.50 14.50
N THR A 17 26.36 -9.27 14.86
CA THR A 17 25.39 -8.25 15.26
C THR A 17 24.46 -7.95 14.09
N ASN A 18 23.23 -8.44 14.19
CA ASN A 18 22.19 -8.14 13.22
C ASN A 18 21.48 -6.83 13.58
N TYR A 19 20.61 -6.36 12.69
CA TYR A 19 19.94 -5.09 12.89
C TYR A 19 19.01 -5.09 14.14
N LEU A 20 18.54 -6.24 14.63
CA LEU A 20 17.78 -6.32 15.87
C LEU A 20 18.70 -6.29 17.10
N THR A 21 19.85 -6.96 17.06
CA THR A 21 20.78 -7.12 18.19
C THR A 21 21.84 -6.02 18.29
N ASN A 22 21.89 -5.09 17.34
CA ASN A 22 22.81 -3.93 17.35
C ASN A 22 22.40 -2.86 18.40
N GLY A 23 22.43 -3.23 19.67
CA GLY A 23 22.00 -2.42 20.81
C GLY A 23 20.49 -2.48 21.07
N PHE A 24 20.13 -2.63 22.34
CA PHE A 24 18.75 -2.81 22.82
C PHE A 24 18.14 -1.55 23.46
N THR A 25 18.89 -0.45 23.47
CA THR A 25 18.44 0.80 24.12
C THR A 25 17.46 1.57 23.24
N LEU A 26 16.59 2.37 23.84
CA LEU A 26 15.73 3.28 23.06
C LEU A 26 16.56 4.21 22.16
N LYS A 27 17.71 4.69 22.66
CA LYS A 27 18.63 5.55 21.90
C LYS A 27 19.16 4.86 20.64
N SER A 28 19.47 3.55 20.68
CA SER A 28 19.98 2.82 19.52
C SER A 28 18.95 2.58 18.43
N TRP A 29 17.65 2.60 18.78
CA TRP A 29 16.55 2.55 17.81
C TRP A 29 16.21 3.93 17.27
N LEU A 30 16.04 4.93 18.15
CA LEU A 30 15.66 6.28 17.73
C LEU A 30 16.76 6.98 16.92
N LEU A 31 18.04 6.74 17.22
CA LEU A 31 19.15 7.37 16.48
C LEU A 31 19.78 6.46 15.41
N THR A 32 19.08 5.38 15.04
CA THR A 32 19.58 4.43 14.03
C THR A 32 19.69 5.04 12.65
N LYS A 33 20.66 4.57 11.86
CA LYS A 33 20.72 4.86 10.42
C LYS A 33 20.32 3.66 9.57
N ASP A 34 20.22 2.47 10.18
CA ASP A 34 19.89 1.24 9.49
C ASP A 34 18.46 1.28 8.94
N HIS A 35 18.32 1.21 7.62
CA HIS A 35 17.04 1.14 6.92
C HIS A 35 16.09 0.05 7.44
N LYS A 36 16.62 -1.08 7.92
CA LYS A 36 15.83 -2.20 8.46
C LYS A 36 15.14 -1.80 9.76
N ARG A 37 15.84 -1.12 10.68
CA ARG A 37 15.23 -0.60 11.92
C ARG A 37 14.19 0.46 11.65
N ILE A 38 14.48 1.37 10.72
CA ILE A 38 13.54 2.44 10.33
C ILE A 38 12.27 1.82 9.74
N ALA A 39 12.41 0.80 8.88
CA ALA A 39 11.27 0.05 8.34
C ALA A 39 10.43 -0.63 9.42
N ILE A 40 11.03 -1.22 10.47
CA ILE A 40 10.28 -1.80 11.60
C ILE A 40 9.54 -0.72 12.39
N MET A 41 10.13 0.45 12.59
CA MET A 41 9.43 1.58 13.24
C MET A 41 8.25 2.08 12.39
N TYR A 42 8.40 2.11 11.06
CA TYR A 42 7.27 2.34 10.16
C TYR A 42 6.22 1.23 10.25
N LEU A 43 6.62 -0.05 10.27
CA LEU A 43 5.71 -1.19 10.39
C LEU A 43 4.80 -1.04 11.60
N ILE A 44 5.38 -0.73 12.76
CA ILE A 44 4.64 -0.56 14.01
C ILE A 44 3.66 0.62 13.89
N THR A 45 4.14 1.78 13.46
CA THR A 45 3.32 3.00 13.43
C THR A 45 2.22 2.98 12.36
N VAL A 46 2.51 2.48 11.17
CA VAL A 46 1.52 2.26 10.11
C VAL A 46 0.47 1.23 10.55
N SER A 47 0.87 0.17 11.26
CA SER A 47 -0.08 -0.83 11.78
C SER A 47 -1.00 -0.25 12.87
N MET A 48 -0.52 0.70 13.69
CA MET A 48 -1.37 1.42 14.65
C MET A 48 -2.43 2.27 13.94
N PHE A 49 -2.06 2.99 12.87
CA PHE A 49 -3.02 3.75 12.06
C PHE A 49 -4.02 2.86 11.31
N PHE A 50 -3.56 1.71 10.79
CA PHE A 50 -4.44 0.69 10.21
C PHE A 50 -5.51 0.24 11.20
N PHE A 51 -5.08 -0.11 12.42
CA PHE A 51 -5.99 -0.57 13.46
C PHE A 51 -6.99 0.52 13.85
N ALA A 52 -6.53 1.75 14.07
CA ALA A 52 -7.41 2.89 14.37
C ALA A 52 -8.41 3.17 13.24
N GLY A 53 -7.95 3.17 11.98
CA GLY A 53 -8.81 3.31 10.80
C GLY A 53 -9.83 2.19 10.68
N GLY A 54 -9.44 0.96 11.02
CA GLY A 54 -10.32 -0.22 11.08
C GLY A 54 -11.41 -0.10 12.14
N LEU A 55 -11.10 0.42 13.33
CA LEU A 55 -12.11 0.67 14.37
C LEU A 55 -13.17 1.68 13.90
N TYR A 56 -12.76 2.75 13.22
CA TYR A 56 -13.73 3.67 12.63
C TYR A 56 -14.56 3.00 11.54
N ALA A 57 -13.98 2.15 10.69
CA ALA A 57 -14.76 1.38 9.70
C ALA A 57 -15.80 0.47 10.37
N SER A 58 -15.43 -0.20 11.46
CA SER A 58 -16.36 -1.00 12.26
C SER A 58 -17.49 -0.15 12.83
N ALA A 59 -17.19 1.03 13.38
CA ALA A 59 -18.23 1.96 13.88
C ALA A 59 -19.19 2.42 12.77
N ILE A 60 -18.69 2.73 11.57
CA ILE A 60 -19.53 3.08 10.41
C ILE A 60 -20.46 1.92 10.04
N ARG A 61 -19.98 0.68 10.11
CA ARG A 61 -20.77 -0.50 9.75
C ARG A 61 -21.77 -0.90 10.83
N LEU A 62 -21.42 -0.74 12.08
CA LEU A 62 -22.36 -0.91 13.19
C LEU A 62 -23.49 0.11 13.13
N GLU A 63 -23.20 1.38 12.84
CA GLU A 63 -24.24 2.42 12.64
C GLU A 63 -25.20 2.05 11.51
N LEU A 64 -24.69 1.60 10.36
CA LEU A 64 -25.57 1.25 9.24
C LEU A 64 -26.12 -0.18 9.31
N LEU A 65 -26.21 -0.79 10.50
CA LEU A 65 -26.90 -2.07 10.63
C LEU A 65 -28.43 -1.87 10.58
N THR A 66 -28.91 -0.74 11.06
CA THR A 66 -30.32 -0.34 11.09
C THR A 66 -30.56 0.88 10.17
N PRO A 67 -31.78 1.05 9.61
CA PRO A 67 -32.08 2.15 8.70
C PRO A 67 -32.02 3.53 9.37
N ALA A 68 -32.46 3.62 10.62
CA ALA A 68 -32.42 4.84 11.41
C ALA A 68 -31.04 5.07 12.00
N SER A 69 -30.65 6.34 12.15
CA SER A 69 -29.40 6.70 12.81
C SER A 69 -29.59 6.61 14.34
N ASP A 70 -29.23 5.47 14.93
CA ASP A 70 -29.56 5.12 16.33
C ASP A 70 -28.34 4.93 17.24
N LEU A 71 -27.16 4.62 16.71
CA LEU A 71 -25.93 4.43 17.47
C LEU A 71 -25.06 5.71 17.52
N LEU A 72 -24.94 6.43 16.42
CA LEU A 72 -24.16 7.65 16.25
C LEU A 72 -25.06 8.81 15.83
N GLN A 73 -24.91 9.96 16.48
CA GLN A 73 -25.50 11.19 15.95
C GLN A 73 -24.90 11.53 14.58
N THR A 74 -25.69 12.12 13.68
CA THR A 74 -25.28 12.41 12.29
C THR A 74 -23.98 13.22 12.19
N GLY A 75 -23.80 14.22 13.07
CA GLY A 75 -22.54 14.99 13.13
C GLY A 75 -21.33 14.16 13.57
N THR A 76 -21.54 13.20 14.47
CA THR A 76 -20.49 12.24 14.91
C THR A 76 -20.19 11.24 13.79
N TYR A 77 -21.20 10.75 13.09
CA TYR A 77 -21.00 9.89 11.91
C TYR A 77 -20.13 10.56 10.86
N ASN A 78 -20.36 11.85 10.59
CA ASN A 78 -19.54 12.63 9.66
C ASN A 78 -18.06 12.66 10.06
N LYS A 79 -17.80 12.80 11.37
CA LYS A 79 -16.44 12.76 11.91
C LYS A 79 -15.82 11.37 11.78
N VAL A 80 -16.56 10.33 12.15
CA VAL A 80 -16.10 8.94 12.11
C VAL A 80 -15.71 8.51 10.69
N PHE A 81 -16.54 8.75 9.67
CA PHE A 81 -16.17 8.37 8.30
C PHE A 81 -15.01 9.21 7.75
N THR A 82 -14.93 10.49 8.15
CA THR A 82 -13.82 11.36 7.76
C THR A 82 -12.50 10.85 8.35
N GLN A 83 -12.51 10.50 9.65
CA GLN A 83 -11.37 9.96 10.37
C GLN A 83 -10.89 8.63 9.77
N HIS A 84 -11.81 7.72 9.47
CA HIS A 84 -11.48 6.49 8.74
C HIS A 84 -10.71 6.80 7.44
N GLY A 85 -11.25 7.67 6.60
CA GLY A 85 -10.63 8.02 5.32
C GLY A 85 -9.25 8.67 5.48
N VAL A 86 -9.12 9.63 6.39
CA VAL A 86 -7.84 10.33 6.65
C VAL A 86 -6.76 9.38 7.13
N LEU A 87 -7.07 8.54 8.13
CA LEU A 87 -6.10 7.60 8.69
C LEU A 87 -5.70 6.54 7.66
N MET A 88 -6.67 5.97 6.95
CA MET A 88 -6.40 4.92 5.97
C MET A 88 -5.59 5.43 4.78
N ILE A 89 -5.89 6.61 4.24
CA ILE A 89 -5.22 7.11 3.03
C ILE A 89 -3.83 7.66 3.35
N PHE A 90 -3.75 8.63 4.25
CA PHE A 90 -2.51 9.41 4.47
C PHE A 90 -1.54 8.73 5.43
N PHE A 91 -2.03 7.90 6.35
CA PHE A 91 -1.22 7.28 7.40
C PHE A 91 -1.16 5.75 7.31
N PHE A 92 -1.86 5.13 6.37
CA PHE A 92 -1.70 3.70 6.12
C PHE A 92 -1.35 3.41 4.65
N LEU A 93 -2.25 3.64 3.70
CA LEU A 93 -2.09 3.21 2.31
C LEU A 93 -0.84 3.79 1.65
N ILE A 94 -0.65 5.11 1.71
CA ILE A 94 0.53 5.79 1.14
C ILE A 94 1.85 5.27 1.73
N PRO A 95 2.06 5.23 3.07
CA PRO A 95 3.31 4.77 3.64
C PRO A 95 3.48 3.25 3.67
N SER A 96 2.40 2.45 3.63
CA SER A 96 2.42 1.00 3.93
C SER A 96 3.56 0.22 3.29
N ILE A 97 3.52 -0.03 1.99
CA ILE A 97 4.56 -0.80 1.32
C ILE A 97 5.83 0.02 1.12
N PRO A 98 5.81 1.28 0.62
CA PRO A 98 7.04 2.04 0.41
C PRO A 98 7.89 2.22 1.68
N ALA A 99 7.28 2.65 2.79
CA ALA A 99 8.01 2.98 4.01
C ALA A 99 8.34 1.76 4.87
N VAL A 100 7.59 0.65 4.75
CA VAL A 100 7.89 -0.61 5.44
C VAL A 100 8.74 -1.52 4.56
N LEU A 101 8.15 -2.10 3.53
CA LEU A 101 8.78 -3.12 2.69
C LEU A 101 9.82 -2.51 1.76
N GLY A 102 9.55 -1.32 1.19
CA GLY A 102 10.50 -0.61 0.32
C GLY A 102 11.77 -0.25 1.08
N ASN A 103 11.64 0.38 2.25
CA ASN A 103 12.79 0.69 3.11
C ASN A 103 13.55 -0.57 3.52
N PHE A 104 12.85 -1.65 3.89
CA PHE A 104 13.52 -2.87 4.34
C PHE A 104 14.25 -3.59 3.19
N LEU A 105 13.59 -3.77 2.06
CA LEU A 105 14.00 -4.71 1.02
C LEU A 105 14.77 -4.06 -0.12
N LEU A 106 14.48 -2.80 -0.49
CA LEU A 106 15.08 -2.19 -1.67
C LEU A 106 16.62 -2.24 -1.63
N PRO A 107 17.30 -1.84 -0.54
CA PRO A 107 18.76 -1.96 -0.48
C PRO A 107 19.25 -3.40 -0.64
N ILE A 108 18.57 -4.35 0.00
CA ILE A 108 18.95 -5.77 -0.03
C ILE A 108 18.78 -6.34 -1.44
N MET A 109 17.64 -6.07 -2.08
CA MET A 109 17.29 -6.52 -3.42
C MET A 109 18.22 -5.97 -4.52
N ILE A 110 18.90 -4.86 -4.27
CA ILE A 110 19.90 -4.31 -5.18
C ILE A 110 21.36 -4.60 -4.77
N GLY A 111 21.58 -5.35 -3.69
CA GLY A 111 22.91 -5.67 -3.17
C GLY A 111 23.65 -4.49 -2.51
N ALA A 112 22.91 -3.47 -2.06
CA ALA A 112 23.43 -2.32 -1.33
C ALA A 112 23.45 -2.57 0.19
N LYS A 113 24.36 -1.87 0.89
CA LYS A 113 24.49 -1.94 2.35
C LYS A 113 23.39 -1.19 3.10
N ASP A 114 22.90 -0.11 2.50
CA ASP A 114 21.88 0.79 3.06
C ASP A 114 21.30 1.63 1.91
N LEU A 115 20.37 2.53 2.22
CA LEU A 115 19.92 3.58 1.31
C LEU A 115 20.98 4.66 1.11
N ALA A 116 20.87 5.43 0.03
CA ALA A 116 21.83 6.49 -0.33
C ALA A 116 21.91 7.62 0.70
N LEU A 117 20.79 7.92 1.37
CA LEU A 117 20.68 9.03 2.32
C LEU A 117 20.13 8.54 3.67
N PRO A 118 20.91 7.78 4.48
CA PRO A 118 20.40 7.15 5.71
C PRO A 118 19.86 8.14 6.75
N ARG A 119 20.46 9.33 6.85
CA ARG A 119 19.99 10.40 7.77
C ARG A 119 18.66 11.00 7.31
N ILE A 120 18.48 11.15 6.00
CA ILE A 120 17.22 11.63 5.43
C ILE A 120 16.13 10.58 5.63
N ASN A 121 16.48 9.29 5.57
CA ASN A 121 15.56 8.21 5.88
C ASN A 121 15.07 8.24 7.35
N LEU A 122 15.96 8.51 8.29
CA LEU A 122 15.54 8.68 9.69
C LEU A 122 14.68 9.94 9.86
N LEU A 123 15.05 11.04 9.18
CA LEU A 123 14.30 12.28 9.20
C LEU A 123 12.87 12.10 8.64
N SER A 124 12.68 11.33 7.57
CA SER A 124 11.34 11.08 7.02
C SER A 124 10.45 10.37 8.03
N LEU A 125 10.96 9.41 8.81
CA LEU A 125 10.20 8.78 9.90
C LEU A 125 9.77 9.78 10.97
N TYR A 126 10.67 10.69 11.37
CA TYR A 126 10.32 11.71 12.37
C TYR A 126 9.28 12.71 11.86
N ILE A 127 9.41 13.14 10.60
CA ILE A 127 8.39 13.99 9.95
C ILE A 127 7.04 13.26 9.91
N TYR A 128 7.04 11.97 9.57
CA TYR A 128 5.86 11.12 9.58
C TYR A 128 5.21 11.08 10.98
N TRP A 129 5.99 10.88 12.04
CA TRP A 129 5.48 10.89 13.41
C TRP A 129 4.95 12.26 13.85
N VAL A 130 5.63 13.35 13.52
CA VAL A 130 5.15 14.70 13.85
C VAL A 130 3.81 14.99 13.17
N GLY A 131 3.69 14.69 11.88
CA GLY A 131 2.43 14.84 11.15
C GLY A 131 1.32 13.95 11.73
N GLY A 132 1.65 12.70 12.03
CA GLY A 132 0.71 11.73 12.63
C GLY A 132 0.24 12.12 14.02
N LEU A 133 1.13 12.58 14.90
CA LEU A 133 0.78 13.05 16.24
C LEU A 133 -0.11 14.29 16.19
N LEU A 134 0.17 15.22 15.28
CA LEU A 134 -0.68 16.40 15.08
C LEU A 134 -2.08 16.00 14.59
N THR A 135 -2.17 15.06 13.65
CA THR A 135 -3.47 14.54 13.21
C THR A 135 -4.21 13.84 14.34
N ILE A 136 -3.55 12.96 15.11
CA ILE A 136 -4.17 12.29 16.27
C ILE A 136 -4.68 13.32 17.28
N TYR A 137 -3.88 14.34 17.60
CA TYR A 137 -4.30 15.43 18.47
C TYR A 137 -5.59 16.09 17.95
N ALA A 138 -5.65 16.45 16.67
CA ALA A 138 -6.86 17.01 16.05
C ALA A 138 -8.06 16.06 16.14
N LEU A 139 -7.85 14.74 15.99
CA LEU A 139 -8.92 13.76 16.12
C LEU A 139 -9.47 13.70 17.56
N LEU A 140 -8.58 13.75 18.56
CA LEU A 140 -8.95 13.72 19.98
C LEU A 140 -9.66 15.00 20.44
N GLN A 141 -9.36 16.16 19.84
CA GLN A 141 -9.98 17.43 20.22
C GLN A 141 -11.40 17.63 19.69
N GLY A 142 -11.85 16.80 18.73
CA GLY A 142 -13.20 16.90 18.18
C GLY A 142 -13.33 16.49 16.72
N GLY A 143 -12.24 16.12 16.05
CA GLY A 143 -12.25 15.54 14.70
C GLY A 143 -12.55 16.54 13.59
N VAL A 144 -12.80 15.99 12.40
CA VAL A 144 -13.10 16.74 11.17
C VAL A 144 -14.30 16.09 10.50
N ASP A 145 -15.23 16.88 9.97
CA ASP A 145 -16.51 16.42 9.41
C ASP A 145 -16.66 16.63 7.89
N THR A 146 -15.59 17.01 7.20
CA THR A 146 -15.60 17.40 5.78
C THR A 146 -15.42 16.25 4.79
N GLY A 147 -15.28 15.02 5.29
CA GLY A 147 -14.66 13.93 4.54
C GLY A 147 -13.17 14.16 4.31
N TRP A 148 -12.47 13.09 3.89
CA TRP A 148 -11.03 13.14 3.60
C TRP A 148 -10.66 14.02 2.39
N THR A 149 -11.67 14.50 1.64
CA THR A 149 -11.48 15.33 0.45
C THR A 149 -11.47 16.82 0.75
N PHE A 150 -11.90 17.26 1.93
CA PHE A 150 -11.84 18.66 2.39
C PHE A 150 -12.40 19.69 1.38
N TYR A 151 -13.48 19.38 0.67
CA TYR A 151 -14.01 20.25 -0.39
C TYR A 151 -14.38 21.64 0.14
N THR A 152 -13.94 22.68 -0.57
CA THR A 152 -14.42 24.05 -0.42
C THR A 152 -15.78 24.21 -1.10
N PRO A 153 -16.62 25.17 -0.68
CA PRO A 153 -16.42 26.09 0.45
C PRO A 153 -16.71 25.47 1.83
N TYR A 154 -17.16 24.21 1.91
CA TYR A 154 -17.55 23.59 3.18
C TYR A 154 -16.39 23.56 4.20
N SER A 155 -15.20 23.17 3.77
CA SER A 155 -14.01 23.08 4.63
C SER A 155 -13.41 24.42 5.06
N THR A 156 -13.69 25.52 4.34
CA THR A 156 -13.16 26.86 4.67
C THR A 156 -14.16 27.70 5.44
N THR A 157 -15.39 27.79 4.93
CA THR A 157 -16.39 28.77 5.39
C THR A 157 -17.38 28.17 6.37
N PHE A 158 -17.77 26.91 6.19
CA PHE A 158 -18.94 26.34 6.88
C PHE A 158 -18.59 25.36 8.01
N SER A 159 -17.45 24.68 7.94
CA SER A 159 -17.01 23.76 9.00
C SER A 159 -16.20 24.50 10.07
N ASN A 160 -16.61 24.32 11.33
CA ASN A 160 -15.91 24.83 12.52
C ASN A 160 -15.05 23.75 13.20
N THR A 161 -14.76 22.64 12.51
CA THR A 161 -13.98 21.51 13.05
C THR A 161 -12.47 21.68 12.83
N TYR A 162 -11.67 20.70 13.25
CA TYR A 162 -10.20 20.76 13.25
C TYR A 162 -9.55 20.55 11.85
N VAL A 163 -10.21 21.02 10.79
CA VAL A 163 -9.77 20.89 9.38
C VAL A 163 -8.31 21.33 9.23
N MET A 164 -7.94 22.46 9.82
CA MET A 164 -6.59 23.02 9.69
C MET A 164 -5.52 22.19 10.37
N ALA A 165 -5.80 21.64 11.54
CA ALA A 165 -4.85 20.82 12.27
C ALA A 165 -4.61 19.50 11.53
N VAL A 166 -5.67 18.87 10.99
CA VAL A 166 -5.53 17.67 10.14
C VAL A 166 -4.81 18.00 8.83
N GLY A 167 -5.17 19.10 8.17
CA GLY A 167 -4.51 19.56 6.95
C GLY A 167 -3.00 19.78 7.18
N LEU A 168 -2.62 20.47 8.25
CA LEU A 168 -1.21 20.68 8.60
C LEU A 168 -0.49 19.36 8.88
N GLY A 169 -1.14 18.39 9.55
CA GLY A 169 -0.59 17.05 9.74
C GLY A 169 -0.31 16.32 8.43
N ILE A 170 -1.25 16.38 7.47
CA ILE A 170 -1.10 15.82 6.11
C ILE A 170 0.03 16.55 5.35
N PHE A 171 0.08 17.88 5.44
CA PHE A 171 1.12 18.70 4.81
C PHE A 171 2.52 18.30 5.29
N ILE A 172 2.72 18.21 6.61
CA ILE A 172 3.98 17.76 7.21
C ILE A 172 4.31 16.36 6.70
N ASN A 173 3.34 15.45 6.71
CA ASN A 173 3.56 14.08 6.27
C ASN A 173 3.93 13.97 4.77
N GLY A 174 3.46 14.89 3.93
CA GLY A 174 3.85 14.97 2.53
C GLY A 174 5.38 15.06 2.33
N PHE A 175 6.09 15.79 3.19
CA PHE A 175 7.55 15.86 3.14
C PHE A 175 8.22 14.52 3.45
N SER A 176 7.66 13.72 4.36
CA SER A 176 8.17 12.37 4.63
C SER A 176 8.13 11.51 3.35
N SER A 177 7.03 11.55 2.61
CA SER A 177 6.90 10.83 1.33
C SER A 177 7.86 11.34 0.26
N ILE A 178 8.03 12.65 0.12
CA ILE A 178 8.99 13.25 -0.84
C ILE A 178 10.42 12.79 -0.54
N LEU A 179 10.83 12.85 0.73
CA LEU A 179 12.18 12.42 1.15
C LEU A 179 12.39 10.92 0.94
N THR A 180 11.36 10.11 1.16
CA THR A 180 11.39 8.66 0.89
C THR A 180 11.59 8.39 -0.60
N GLY A 181 10.78 9.02 -1.46
CA GLY A 181 10.89 8.87 -2.91
C GLY A 181 12.25 9.33 -3.45
N LEU A 182 12.75 10.48 -2.99
CA LEU A 182 14.08 10.97 -3.34
C LEU A 182 15.17 9.94 -3.00
N ASN A 183 15.13 9.42 -1.77
CA ASN A 183 16.13 8.48 -1.30
C ASN A 183 16.11 7.18 -2.12
N PHE A 184 14.94 6.65 -2.47
CA PHE A 184 14.81 5.45 -3.31
C PHE A 184 15.35 5.68 -4.72
N ILE A 185 15.03 6.81 -5.36
CA ILE A 185 15.57 7.13 -6.69
C ILE A 185 17.09 7.17 -6.66
N VAL A 186 17.68 7.92 -5.74
CA VAL A 186 19.14 8.03 -5.65
C VAL A 186 19.77 6.65 -5.38
N THR A 187 19.19 5.86 -4.49
CA THR A 187 19.68 4.51 -4.17
C THR A 187 19.67 3.60 -5.40
N VAL A 188 18.55 3.53 -6.13
CA VAL A 188 18.42 2.67 -7.33
C VAL A 188 19.37 3.08 -8.44
N HIS A 189 19.63 4.37 -8.61
CA HIS A 189 20.53 4.85 -9.66
C HIS A 189 22.02 4.67 -9.31
N THR A 190 22.40 4.84 -8.04
CA THR A 190 23.82 4.98 -7.64
C THR A 190 24.41 3.81 -6.86
N MET A 191 23.59 2.91 -6.31
CA MET A 191 24.05 1.89 -5.35
C MET A 191 23.78 0.43 -5.76
N ARG A 192 23.34 0.18 -6.99
CA ARG A 192 23.16 -1.19 -7.49
C ARG A 192 24.48 -1.96 -7.47
N ALA A 193 24.39 -3.23 -7.09
CA ALA A 193 25.48 -4.18 -7.16
C ALA A 193 26.08 -4.26 -8.58
N PRO A 194 27.40 -4.50 -8.71
CA PRO A 194 28.04 -4.70 -10.00
C PRO A 194 27.32 -5.76 -10.85
N GLY A 195 27.08 -5.44 -12.12
CA GLY A 195 26.37 -6.33 -13.05
C GLY A 195 24.84 -6.25 -12.97
N MET A 196 24.25 -5.59 -11.98
CA MET A 196 22.80 -5.37 -11.93
C MET A 196 22.36 -4.23 -12.85
N THR A 197 22.03 -4.58 -14.09
CA THR A 197 21.45 -3.67 -15.07
C THR A 197 19.98 -3.39 -14.77
N TRP A 198 19.37 -2.42 -15.48
CA TRP A 198 17.93 -2.12 -15.36
C TRP A 198 17.04 -3.34 -15.64
N PHE A 199 17.45 -4.22 -16.57
CA PHE A 199 16.72 -5.43 -16.94
C PHE A 199 17.00 -6.63 -16.02
N ARG A 200 17.81 -6.45 -14.97
CA ARG A 200 18.07 -7.44 -13.92
C ARG A 200 17.46 -7.07 -12.57
N LEU A 201 16.75 -5.93 -12.50
CA LEU A 201 16.11 -5.50 -11.26
C LEU A 201 14.88 -6.35 -10.93
N PRO A 202 14.63 -6.69 -9.66
CA PRO A 202 13.33 -7.23 -9.26
C PRO A 202 12.20 -6.25 -9.59
N LEU A 203 11.02 -6.76 -9.94
CA LEU A 203 9.87 -5.92 -10.30
C LEU A 203 9.33 -5.15 -9.10
N PHE A 204 9.55 -5.62 -7.87
CA PHE A 204 9.34 -4.81 -6.68
C PHE A 204 10.15 -3.51 -6.71
N VAL A 205 11.42 -3.56 -7.15
CA VAL A 205 12.29 -2.37 -7.25
C VAL A 205 11.80 -1.44 -8.36
N TRP A 206 11.34 -1.97 -9.51
CA TRP A 206 10.69 -1.17 -10.54
C TRP A 206 9.43 -0.45 -10.03
N ALA A 207 8.60 -1.13 -9.25
CA ALA A 207 7.42 -0.54 -8.62
C ALA A 207 7.80 0.56 -7.61
N MET A 208 8.81 0.32 -6.76
CA MET A 208 9.34 1.33 -5.81
C MET A 208 9.90 2.55 -6.55
N TYR A 209 10.59 2.34 -7.67
CA TYR A 209 11.10 3.42 -8.50
C TYR A 209 9.95 4.23 -9.14
N ALA A 210 8.96 3.56 -9.73
CA ALA A 210 7.79 4.20 -10.33
C ALA A 210 7.01 5.05 -9.31
N VAL A 211 6.72 4.51 -8.12
CA VAL A 211 6.04 5.28 -7.06
C VAL A 211 6.86 6.46 -6.57
N SER A 212 8.18 6.33 -6.51
CA SER A 212 9.06 7.42 -6.06
C SER A 212 8.99 8.63 -6.99
N LEU A 213 8.84 8.42 -8.30
CA LEU A 213 8.61 9.50 -9.26
C LEU A 213 7.30 10.23 -8.95
N VAL A 214 6.23 9.48 -8.69
CA VAL A 214 4.92 10.06 -8.35
C VAL A 214 4.99 10.83 -7.02
N MET A 215 5.68 10.31 -6.01
CA MET A 215 5.85 10.99 -4.73
C MET A 215 6.54 12.35 -4.87
N ILE A 216 7.59 12.46 -5.69
CA ILE A 216 8.31 13.72 -5.89
C ILE A 216 7.52 14.72 -6.73
N LEU A 217 6.84 14.25 -7.79
CA LEU A 217 6.14 15.13 -8.72
C LEU A 217 4.75 15.54 -8.22
N GLY A 218 4.04 14.65 -7.53
CA GLY A 218 2.65 14.88 -7.11
C GLY A 218 2.52 15.50 -5.72
N THR A 219 3.24 15.01 -4.73
CA THR A 219 3.06 15.42 -3.32
C THR A 219 3.24 16.92 -3.05
N PRO A 220 4.12 17.66 -3.75
CA PRO A 220 4.17 19.11 -3.60
C PRO A 220 2.84 19.82 -3.90
N VAL A 221 1.98 19.24 -4.76
CA VAL A 221 0.69 19.84 -5.13
C VAL A 221 -0.30 19.80 -3.98
N ILE A 222 -0.42 18.69 -3.25
CA ILE A 222 -1.29 18.67 -2.05
C ILE A 222 -0.77 19.62 -0.97
N ALA A 223 0.55 19.72 -0.86
CA ALA A 223 1.17 20.62 0.11
C ALA A 223 0.78 22.08 -0.16
N ILE A 224 0.84 22.53 -1.42
CA ILE A 224 0.39 23.88 -1.77
C ILE A 224 -1.13 24.02 -1.64
N THR A 225 -1.93 23.03 -2.02
CA THR A 225 -3.40 23.08 -1.89
C THR A 225 -3.84 23.30 -0.43
N ILE A 226 -3.25 22.56 0.51
CA ILE A 226 -3.54 22.73 1.94
C ILE A 226 -3.01 24.06 2.47
N LEU A 227 -1.86 24.53 1.98
CA LEU A 227 -1.34 25.86 2.34
C LEU A 227 -2.27 26.99 1.86
N LEU A 228 -2.80 26.90 0.64
CA LEU A 228 -3.76 27.88 0.12
C LEU A 228 -5.07 27.83 0.91
N LEU A 229 -5.56 26.64 1.28
CA LEU A 229 -6.69 26.46 2.18
C LEU A 229 -6.45 27.13 3.54
N ALA A 230 -5.24 26.98 4.08
CA ALA A 230 -4.82 27.62 5.33
C ALA A 230 -4.80 29.15 5.22
N LEU A 231 -4.22 29.66 4.13
CA LEU A 231 -4.10 31.09 3.89
C LEU A 231 -5.48 31.73 3.73
N GLU A 232 -6.38 31.12 2.98
CA GLU A 232 -7.77 31.58 2.85
C GLU A 232 -8.45 31.64 4.22
N ARG A 233 -8.34 30.59 5.03
CA ARG A 233 -9.01 30.53 6.34
C ARG A 233 -8.41 31.47 7.39
N LEU A 234 -7.11 31.73 7.35
CA LEU A 234 -6.40 32.55 8.34
C LEU A 234 -6.36 34.04 7.97
N VAL A 235 -6.20 34.34 6.68
CA VAL A 235 -5.98 35.72 6.18
C VAL A 235 -7.22 36.27 5.48
N GLY A 236 -8.19 35.43 5.13
CA GLY A 236 -9.41 35.85 4.43
C GLY A 236 -9.16 36.19 2.96
N VAL A 237 -8.16 35.59 2.32
CA VAL A 237 -7.92 35.75 0.88
C VAL A 237 -8.88 34.87 0.07
N GLY A 238 -9.47 35.42 -1.00
CA GLY A 238 -10.48 34.76 -1.82
C GLY A 238 -9.91 33.89 -2.93
N ILE A 239 -9.30 32.76 -2.58
CA ILE A 239 -8.74 31.85 -3.59
C ILE A 239 -9.84 30.90 -4.09
N PHE A 240 -10.58 30.33 -3.15
CA PHE A 240 -11.68 29.41 -3.35
C PHE A 240 -13.03 29.99 -2.92
N ASP A 241 -13.06 31.07 -2.14
CA ASP A 241 -14.31 31.71 -1.70
C ASP A 241 -14.97 32.55 -2.83
N PRO A 242 -16.15 32.13 -3.34
CA PRO A 242 -16.82 32.84 -4.42
C PRO A 242 -17.39 34.20 -4.00
N SER A 243 -17.58 34.46 -2.70
CA SER A 243 -18.10 35.75 -2.20
C SER A 243 -17.16 36.93 -2.46
N ILE A 244 -15.87 36.64 -2.66
CA ILE A 244 -14.81 37.60 -2.94
C ILE A 244 -14.05 37.28 -4.23
N GLY A 245 -14.65 36.48 -5.13
CA GLY A 245 -14.15 36.24 -6.48
C GLY A 245 -13.29 34.99 -6.68
N GLY A 246 -13.15 34.12 -5.67
CA GLY A 246 -12.46 32.84 -5.75
C GLY A 246 -13.27 31.74 -6.45
N ASP A 247 -12.61 30.62 -6.77
CA ASP A 247 -13.23 29.47 -7.45
C ASP A 247 -13.16 28.18 -6.60
N PRO A 248 -14.29 27.68 -6.06
CA PRO A 248 -14.33 26.41 -5.34
C PRO A 248 -13.92 25.19 -6.19
N ILE A 249 -14.12 25.23 -7.51
CA ILE A 249 -13.79 24.12 -8.42
C ILE A 249 -12.27 24.03 -8.61
N LEU A 250 -11.55 25.16 -8.53
CA LEU A 250 -10.09 25.18 -8.52
C LEU A 250 -9.50 24.31 -7.41
N PHE A 251 -10.10 24.32 -6.21
CA PHE A 251 -9.69 23.44 -5.12
C PHE A 251 -9.77 21.96 -5.56
N GLN A 252 -10.88 21.57 -6.20
CA GLN A 252 -11.06 20.19 -6.67
C GLN A 252 -10.00 19.82 -7.72
N HIS A 253 -9.69 20.72 -8.66
CA HIS A 253 -8.63 20.48 -9.64
C HIS A 253 -7.27 20.26 -8.96
N LEU A 254 -6.88 21.12 -8.04
CA LEU A 254 -5.59 21.00 -7.33
C LEU A 254 -5.54 19.74 -6.45
N PHE A 255 -6.63 19.46 -5.72
CA PHE A 255 -6.75 18.27 -4.88
C PHE A 255 -6.66 17.00 -5.72
N TRP A 256 -7.43 16.88 -6.80
CA TRP A 256 -7.45 15.66 -7.62
C TRP A 256 -6.22 15.51 -8.50
N PHE A 257 -5.59 16.61 -8.93
CA PHE A 257 -4.31 16.56 -9.63
C PHE A 257 -3.25 15.84 -8.80
N TYR A 258 -3.28 15.98 -7.47
CA TYR A 258 -2.49 15.13 -6.58
C TYR A 258 -3.16 13.78 -6.30
N SER A 259 -4.41 13.80 -5.84
CA SER A 259 -5.04 12.65 -5.19
C SER A 259 -5.28 11.50 -6.16
N HIS A 260 -5.43 11.76 -7.46
CA HIS A 260 -5.47 10.70 -8.45
C HIS A 260 -4.09 10.03 -8.62
N PRO A 261 -2.98 10.73 -8.95
CA PRO A 261 -1.65 10.14 -8.86
C PRO A 261 -1.34 9.45 -7.53
N ALA A 262 -1.83 9.97 -6.41
CA ALA A 262 -1.66 9.36 -5.10
C ALA A 262 -2.28 7.96 -5.01
N VAL A 263 -3.35 7.64 -5.73
CA VAL A 263 -3.86 6.26 -5.75
C VAL A 263 -2.86 5.29 -6.41
N TYR A 264 -2.01 5.77 -7.31
CA TYR A 264 -0.91 4.99 -7.85
C TYR A 264 0.28 4.89 -6.91
N ILE A 265 0.48 5.89 -6.04
CA ILE A 265 1.38 5.74 -4.90
C ILE A 265 0.95 4.56 -4.01
N MET A 266 -0.36 4.40 -3.83
CA MET A 266 -0.91 3.31 -3.03
C MET A 266 -0.78 1.96 -3.75
N ILE A 267 -1.21 1.81 -5.00
CA ILE A 267 -1.35 0.47 -5.61
C ILE A 267 -0.10 -0.07 -6.32
N LEU A 268 0.75 0.77 -6.92
CA LEU A 268 1.94 0.30 -7.65
C LEU A 268 2.87 -0.54 -6.77
N PRO A 269 3.17 -0.14 -5.52
CA PRO A 269 3.92 -0.98 -4.59
C PRO A 269 3.31 -2.37 -4.40
N GLY A 270 1.98 -2.45 -4.24
CA GLY A 270 1.25 -3.71 -4.12
C GLY A 270 1.45 -4.59 -5.35
N MET A 271 1.32 -4.05 -6.55
CA MET A 271 1.59 -4.78 -7.80
C MET A 271 3.03 -5.30 -7.88
N GLY A 272 4.00 -4.54 -7.35
CA GLY A 272 5.38 -4.99 -7.20
C GLY A 272 5.49 -6.23 -6.32
N VAL A 273 4.86 -6.22 -5.14
CA VAL A 273 4.78 -7.39 -4.25
C VAL A 273 4.14 -8.58 -4.95
N ILE A 274 3.00 -8.38 -5.63
CA ILE A 274 2.31 -9.47 -6.34
C ILE A 274 3.20 -10.10 -7.42
N SER A 275 4.04 -9.30 -8.07
CA SER A 275 4.98 -9.82 -9.08
C SER A 275 6.02 -10.75 -8.45
N GLU A 276 6.54 -10.40 -7.26
CA GLU A 276 7.40 -11.28 -6.46
C GLU A 276 6.67 -12.56 -6.06
N LEU A 277 5.48 -12.44 -5.46
CA LEU A 277 4.73 -13.59 -4.96
C LEU A 277 4.38 -14.57 -6.07
N ILE A 278 3.86 -14.08 -7.19
CA ILE A 278 3.43 -14.93 -8.30
C ILE A 278 4.60 -15.67 -8.91
N SER A 279 5.71 -15.00 -9.22
CA SER A 279 6.88 -15.66 -9.83
C SER A 279 7.52 -16.68 -8.88
N ASN A 280 7.65 -16.32 -7.61
CA ASN A 280 8.35 -17.13 -6.62
C ASN A 280 7.54 -18.37 -6.20
N PHE A 281 6.26 -18.21 -5.91
CA PHE A 281 5.41 -19.32 -5.49
C PHE A 281 4.85 -20.16 -6.66
N SER A 282 5.07 -19.72 -7.92
CA SER A 282 4.89 -20.56 -9.12
C SER A 282 6.17 -21.22 -9.63
N ARG A 283 7.33 -20.96 -8.99
CA ARG A 283 8.66 -21.48 -9.40
C ARG A 283 8.98 -21.24 -10.88
N LYS A 284 8.64 -20.05 -11.38
CA LYS A 284 8.77 -19.73 -12.80
C LYS A 284 9.19 -18.29 -12.98
N LYS A 285 10.09 -18.06 -13.93
CA LYS A 285 10.38 -16.70 -14.44
C LYS A 285 9.08 -15.99 -14.78
N ILE A 286 9.00 -14.72 -14.40
CA ILE A 286 7.81 -13.93 -14.70
C ILE A 286 7.67 -13.75 -16.22
N PHE A 287 6.48 -14.04 -16.73
CA PHE A 287 6.17 -13.85 -18.14
C PHE A 287 6.13 -12.34 -18.45
N GLY A 288 6.75 -11.93 -19.56
CA GLY A 288 6.77 -10.54 -20.02
C GLY A 288 7.32 -9.54 -19.00
N TYR A 289 8.45 -9.87 -18.36
CA TYR A 289 9.16 -9.00 -17.41
C TYR A 289 9.22 -7.52 -17.85
N GLU A 290 9.66 -7.26 -19.09
CA GLU A 290 9.77 -5.90 -19.62
C GLU A 290 8.43 -5.17 -19.67
N PHE A 291 7.37 -5.87 -20.11
CA PHE A 291 6.02 -5.32 -20.15
C PHE A 291 5.50 -4.98 -18.74
N ILE A 292 5.82 -5.79 -17.73
CA ILE A 292 5.46 -5.49 -16.34
C ILE A 292 6.28 -4.30 -15.80
N ALA A 293 7.57 -4.23 -16.12
CA ALA A 293 8.44 -3.13 -15.71
C ALA A 293 7.94 -1.79 -16.31
N PHE A 294 7.82 -1.72 -17.64
CA PHE A 294 7.40 -0.51 -18.34
C PHE A 294 5.96 -0.11 -18.05
N SER A 295 5.04 -1.07 -17.82
CA SER A 295 3.68 -0.73 -17.37
C SER A 295 3.66 -0.02 -16.02
N SER A 296 4.61 -0.29 -15.12
CA SER A 296 4.72 0.44 -13.85
C SER A 296 5.05 1.92 -14.08
N ILE A 297 5.98 2.20 -15.00
CA ILE A 297 6.35 3.56 -15.39
C ILE A 297 5.20 4.24 -16.14
N ALA A 298 4.54 3.53 -17.04
CA ALA A 298 3.38 4.05 -17.77
C ALA A 298 2.28 4.48 -16.81
N ILE A 299 1.93 3.66 -15.82
CA ILE A 299 0.92 4.02 -14.80
C ILE A 299 1.35 5.27 -14.03
N ALA A 300 2.62 5.36 -13.61
CA ALA A 300 3.14 6.52 -12.90
C ALA A 300 3.03 7.83 -13.72
N VAL A 301 3.25 7.77 -15.04
CA VAL A 301 3.14 8.93 -15.94
C VAL A 301 1.67 9.25 -16.26
N PHE A 302 0.91 8.28 -16.75
CA PHE A 302 -0.49 8.49 -17.14
C PHE A 302 -1.37 8.89 -15.95
N GLY A 303 -0.99 8.54 -14.72
CA GLY A 303 -1.73 8.95 -13.54
C GLY A 303 -1.86 10.46 -13.37
N PHE A 304 -0.94 11.24 -13.92
CA PHE A 304 -1.02 12.71 -13.92
C PHE A 304 -1.95 13.26 -14.99
N LEU A 305 -2.56 12.44 -15.84
CA LEU A 305 -3.34 12.89 -17.00
C LEU A 305 -4.84 12.61 -16.89
N VAL A 306 -5.31 12.07 -15.77
CA VAL A 306 -6.68 11.52 -15.66
C VAL A 306 -7.49 12.06 -14.47
N TRP A 307 -6.96 13.01 -13.71
CA TRP A 307 -7.60 13.48 -12.47
C TRP A 307 -9.02 14.03 -12.66
N GLY A 308 -9.32 14.60 -13.83
CA GLY A 308 -10.61 15.19 -14.14
C GLY A 308 -11.78 14.19 -14.14
N HIS A 309 -11.55 12.88 -14.12
CA HIS A 309 -12.66 11.92 -13.96
C HIS A 309 -13.33 11.99 -12.59
N HIS A 310 -12.66 12.54 -11.57
CA HIS A 310 -13.28 12.77 -10.26
C HIS A 310 -14.21 13.99 -10.27
N MET A 311 -14.28 14.69 -11.40
CA MET A 311 -14.94 15.98 -11.56
C MET A 311 -16.01 15.96 -12.67
N PHE A 312 -16.42 14.78 -13.14
CA PHE A 312 -17.45 14.66 -14.21
C PHE A 312 -18.76 15.36 -13.89
N VAL A 313 -19.11 15.50 -12.61
CA VAL A 313 -20.30 16.24 -12.17
C VAL A 313 -20.00 17.56 -11.44
N SER A 314 -18.74 18.01 -11.46
CA SER A 314 -18.29 19.21 -10.74
C SER A 314 -18.37 20.50 -11.57
N GLY A 315 -18.99 20.47 -12.76
CA GLY A 315 -19.14 21.63 -13.63
C GLY A 315 -18.04 21.83 -14.68
N GLN A 316 -17.16 20.83 -14.90
CA GLN A 316 -16.20 20.89 -16.01
C GLN A 316 -16.92 20.83 -17.38
N SER A 317 -16.28 21.37 -18.42
CA SER A 317 -16.86 21.33 -19.78
C SER A 317 -17.00 19.89 -20.28
N ILE A 318 -18.02 19.64 -21.12
CA ILE A 318 -18.25 18.32 -21.73
C ILE A 318 -17.02 17.86 -22.53
N TYR A 319 -16.35 18.79 -23.23
CA TYR A 319 -15.13 18.48 -23.98
C TYR A 319 -14.00 17.97 -23.07
N ALA A 320 -13.75 18.65 -21.96
CA ALA A 320 -12.77 18.19 -20.96
C ALA A 320 -13.18 16.82 -20.39
N GLY A 321 -14.46 16.64 -20.07
CA GLY A 321 -15.00 15.37 -19.61
C GLY A 321 -14.77 14.22 -20.59
N LEU A 322 -14.99 14.43 -21.89
CA LEU A 322 -14.73 13.41 -22.92
C LEU A 322 -13.25 13.04 -23.02
N VAL A 323 -12.35 14.03 -22.96
CA VAL A 323 -10.90 13.79 -22.97
C VAL A 323 -10.46 13.00 -21.74
N PHE A 324 -10.89 13.40 -20.54
CA PHE A 324 -10.54 12.68 -19.31
C PHE A 324 -11.14 11.27 -19.28
N SER A 325 -12.35 11.08 -19.82
CA SER A 325 -12.96 9.76 -19.95
C SER A 325 -12.13 8.84 -20.85
N PHE A 326 -11.74 9.31 -22.03
CA PHE A 326 -10.86 8.57 -22.93
C PHE A 326 -9.51 8.22 -22.28
N LEU A 327 -8.83 9.20 -21.69
CA LEU A 327 -7.53 9.00 -21.04
C LEU A 327 -7.65 7.99 -19.88
N THR A 328 -8.73 8.04 -19.10
CA THR A 328 -8.99 7.09 -18.01
C THR A 328 -9.11 5.66 -18.52
N MET A 329 -9.79 5.45 -19.66
CA MET A 329 -9.89 4.13 -20.28
C MET A 329 -8.52 3.59 -20.75
N VAL A 330 -7.64 4.47 -21.25
CA VAL A 330 -6.28 4.08 -21.67
C VAL A 330 -5.46 3.57 -20.47
N VAL A 331 -5.66 4.11 -19.27
CA VAL A 331 -4.92 3.65 -18.06
C VAL A 331 -5.26 2.21 -17.66
N ALA A 332 -6.39 1.67 -18.11
CA ALA A 332 -6.72 0.26 -17.88
C ALA A 332 -5.74 -0.68 -18.60
N VAL A 333 -5.14 -0.26 -19.73
CA VAL A 333 -4.27 -1.11 -20.56
C VAL A 333 -3.00 -1.53 -19.82
N PRO A 334 -2.18 -0.63 -19.22
CA PRO A 334 -1.04 -1.04 -18.40
C PRO A 334 -1.39 -2.01 -17.26
N SER A 335 -2.53 -1.82 -16.60
CA SER A 335 -2.98 -2.70 -15.52
C SER A 335 -3.39 -4.08 -16.05
N ALA A 336 -4.09 -4.14 -17.19
CA ALA A 336 -4.45 -5.38 -17.86
C ALA A 336 -3.22 -6.18 -18.30
N ILE A 337 -2.19 -5.51 -18.83
CA ILE A 337 -0.90 -6.13 -19.18
C ILE A 337 -0.35 -6.90 -17.97
N LYS A 338 -0.33 -6.28 -16.78
CA LYS A 338 0.14 -6.96 -15.56
C LYS A 338 -0.71 -8.19 -15.22
N MET A 339 -2.04 -8.06 -15.22
CA MET A 339 -2.97 -9.16 -14.93
C MET A 339 -2.77 -10.36 -15.87
N PHE A 340 -2.61 -10.12 -17.17
CA PHE A 340 -2.38 -11.19 -18.15
C PHE A 340 -1.01 -11.84 -17.98
N ASN A 341 0.04 -11.04 -17.74
CA ASN A 341 1.39 -11.58 -17.54
C ASN A 341 1.49 -12.41 -16.25
N TRP A 342 0.84 -11.97 -15.16
CA TRP A 342 0.71 -12.76 -13.94
C TRP A 342 -0.01 -14.07 -14.18
N THR A 343 -1.14 -14.05 -14.89
CA THR A 343 -1.89 -15.26 -15.27
C THR A 343 -1.03 -16.22 -16.12
N ALA A 344 -0.28 -15.69 -17.09
CA ALA A 344 0.64 -16.47 -17.93
C ALA A 344 1.84 -17.03 -17.14
N THR A 345 2.25 -16.35 -16.06
CA THR A 345 3.28 -16.85 -15.15
C THR A 345 2.78 -18.05 -14.36
N LEU A 346 1.53 -18.03 -13.88
CA LEU A 346 0.91 -19.18 -13.21
C LEU A 346 0.75 -20.38 -14.15
N TYR A 347 0.45 -20.14 -15.42
CA TYR A 347 0.28 -21.21 -16.41
C TYR A 347 1.54 -22.05 -16.56
N LYS A 348 1.41 -23.38 -16.39
CA LYS A 348 2.52 -24.35 -16.38
C LYS A 348 3.60 -24.07 -15.31
N GLY A 349 3.30 -23.28 -14.28
CA GLY A 349 4.14 -23.16 -13.09
C GLY A 349 3.88 -24.29 -12.09
N SER A 350 4.79 -24.46 -11.12
CA SER A 350 4.58 -25.30 -9.94
C SER A 350 4.04 -24.43 -8.82
N VAL A 351 2.71 -24.30 -8.73
CA VAL A 351 2.05 -23.37 -7.81
C VAL A 351 1.91 -23.99 -6.43
N SER A 352 2.50 -23.31 -5.44
CA SER A 352 2.35 -23.64 -4.02
C SER A 352 1.20 -22.85 -3.41
N PHE A 353 0.41 -23.47 -2.53
CA PHE A 353 -0.72 -22.82 -1.85
C PHE A 353 -0.35 -22.38 -0.43
N ASP A 354 0.82 -21.76 -0.30
CA ASP A 354 1.28 -21.15 0.94
C ASP A 354 0.60 -19.80 1.15
N THR A 355 0.61 -19.33 2.40
CA THR A 355 -0.11 -18.12 2.82
C THR A 355 0.15 -16.91 1.90
N PRO A 356 1.39 -16.58 1.50
CA PRO A 356 1.63 -15.44 0.61
C PRO A 356 0.96 -15.60 -0.76
N MET A 357 0.98 -16.82 -1.31
CA MET A 357 0.37 -17.10 -2.61
C MET A 357 -1.16 -17.01 -2.57
N LEU A 358 -1.80 -17.38 -1.46
CA LEU A 358 -3.24 -17.19 -1.30
C LEU A 358 -3.64 -15.72 -1.32
N TYR A 359 -2.87 -14.84 -0.67
CA TYR A 359 -3.09 -13.39 -0.79
C TYR A 359 -2.85 -12.90 -2.22
N ALA A 360 -1.87 -13.44 -2.95
CA ALA A 360 -1.63 -13.06 -4.34
C ALA A 360 -2.80 -13.45 -5.26
N LEU A 361 -3.36 -14.65 -5.08
CA LEU A 361 -4.56 -15.09 -5.82
C LEU A 361 -5.79 -14.26 -5.42
N GLY A 362 -5.95 -13.96 -4.13
CA GLY A 362 -7.00 -13.07 -3.63
C GLY A 362 -6.92 -11.67 -4.24
N PHE A 363 -5.71 -11.10 -4.31
CA PHE A 363 -5.42 -9.85 -5.00
C PHE A 363 -5.88 -9.92 -6.45
N MET A 364 -5.49 -10.95 -7.20
CA MET A 364 -5.84 -11.04 -8.62
C MET A 364 -7.36 -11.04 -8.84
N GLY A 365 -8.10 -11.79 -8.04
CA GLY A 365 -9.57 -11.86 -8.15
C GLY A 365 -10.24 -10.53 -7.77
N LEU A 366 -9.87 -9.95 -6.64
CA LEU A 366 -10.48 -8.73 -6.13
C LEU A 366 -10.09 -7.51 -6.97
N PHE A 367 -8.81 -7.39 -7.32
CA PHE A 367 -8.32 -6.32 -8.17
C PHE A 367 -8.94 -6.37 -9.57
N LEU A 368 -9.21 -7.57 -10.12
CA LEU A 368 -9.93 -7.69 -11.40
C LEU A 368 -11.34 -7.09 -11.31
N ILE A 369 -12.12 -7.43 -10.28
CA ILE A 369 -13.47 -6.86 -10.07
C ILE A 369 -13.39 -5.35 -9.86
N GLY A 370 -12.44 -4.87 -9.06
CA GLY A 370 -12.19 -3.45 -8.85
C GLY A 370 -11.82 -2.72 -10.15
N GLY A 371 -10.91 -3.27 -10.94
CA GLY A 371 -10.49 -2.71 -12.22
C GLY A 371 -11.62 -2.63 -13.24
N LEU A 372 -12.44 -3.68 -13.35
CA LEU A 372 -13.60 -3.72 -14.25
C LEU A 372 -14.64 -2.66 -13.87
N THR A 373 -14.95 -2.51 -12.58
CA THR A 373 -15.89 -1.48 -12.12
C THR A 373 -15.33 -0.06 -12.28
N GLY A 374 -14.01 0.10 -12.33
CA GLY A 374 -13.36 1.37 -12.68
C GLY A 374 -13.66 1.84 -14.09
N LEU A 375 -13.89 0.92 -15.04
CA LEU A 375 -14.28 1.29 -16.41
C LEU A 375 -15.67 1.93 -16.44
N PHE A 376 -16.58 1.50 -15.56
CA PHE A 376 -17.91 2.13 -15.43
C PHE A 376 -17.76 3.56 -14.94
N LEU A 377 -16.91 3.80 -13.95
CA LEU A 377 -16.61 5.13 -13.39
C LEU A 377 -15.69 5.98 -14.28
N GLY A 378 -15.00 5.37 -15.24
CA GLY A 378 -14.28 6.09 -16.30
C GLY A 378 -15.20 6.58 -17.42
N SER A 379 -16.40 6.01 -17.53
CA SER A 379 -17.40 6.39 -18.53
C SER A 379 -18.28 7.52 -18.01
N ILE A 380 -18.25 8.68 -18.69
CA ILE A 380 -19.04 9.86 -18.27
C ILE A 380 -20.55 9.56 -18.21
N GLY A 381 -21.07 8.77 -19.16
CA GLY A 381 -22.50 8.45 -19.25
C GLY A 381 -23.01 7.56 -18.12
N LEU A 382 -22.13 6.75 -17.51
CA LEU A 382 -22.49 5.95 -16.33
C LEU A 382 -22.16 6.69 -15.04
N THR A 383 -21.05 7.43 -15.01
CA THR A 383 -20.56 8.11 -13.81
C THR A 383 -21.53 9.17 -13.32
N VAL A 384 -22.25 9.85 -14.22
CA VAL A 384 -23.29 10.82 -13.81
C VAL A 384 -24.34 10.22 -12.87
N HIS A 385 -24.61 8.91 -12.98
CA HIS A 385 -25.57 8.20 -12.11
C HIS A 385 -24.92 7.53 -10.90
N LEU A 386 -23.66 7.11 -11.04
CA LEU A 386 -22.95 6.32 -10.01
C LEU A 386 -22.10 7.18 -9.08
N THR A 387 -21.80 8.42 -9.46
CA THR A 387 -20.97 9.31 -8.64
C THR A 387 -21.62 9.57 -7.29
N ASP A 388 -20.80 9.63 -6.25
CA ASP A 388 -21.22 9.78 -4.86
C ASP A 388 -22.30 8.80 -4.35
N THR A 389 -22.45 7.65 -5.00
CA THR A 389 -23.18 6.50 -4.42
C THR A 389 -22.22 5.49 -3.78
N TYR A 390 -22.77 4.47 -3.13
CA TYR A 390 -22.00 3.34 -2.63
C TYR A 390 -21.23 2.57 -3.71
N PHE A 391 -21.50 2.79 -5.01
CA PHE A 391 -20.79 2.14 -6.10
C PHE A 391 -19.33 2.61 -6.15
N VAL A 392 -19.10 3.92 -5.98
CA VAL A 392 -17.75 4.51 -5.88
C VAL A 392 -17.04 4.00 -4.63
N VAL A 393 -17.75 3.87 -3.51
CA VAL A 393 -17.21 3.32 -2.26
C VAL A 393 -16.73 1.88 -2.48
N ALA A 394 -17.59 1.02 -3.02
CA ALA A 394 -17.26 -0.37 -3.31
C ALA A 394 -16.08 -0.48 -4.28
N HIS A 395 -16.12 0.24 -5.41
CA HIS A 395 -15.04 0.25 -6.40
C HIS A 395 -13.69 0.58 -5.75
N PHE A 396 -13.62 1.70 -5.03
CA PHE A 396 -12.37 2.15 -4.42
C PHE A 396 -11.86 1.17 -3.37
N HIS A 397 -12.74 0.55 -2.58
CA HIS A 397 -12.32 -0.47 -1.61
C HIS A 397 -11.84 -1.77 -2.29
N TYR A 398 -12.44 -2.19 -3.40
CA TYR A 398 -11.94 -3.33 -4.18
C TYR A 398 -10.51 -3.09 -4.69
N VAL A 399 -10.19 -1.87 -5.10
CA VAL A 399 -8.84 -1.52 -5.60
C VAL A 399 -7.86 -1.27 -4.45
N MET A 400 -8.23 -0.54 -3.39
CA MET A 400 -7.30 -0.17 -2.31
C MET A 400 -7.19 -1.19 -1.20
N VAL A 401 -8.30 -1.76 -0.76
CA VAL A 401 -8.27 -2.82 0.27
C VAL A 401 -8.07 -4.17 -0.40
N GLY A 402 -8.91 -4.50 -1.39
CA GLY A 402 -8.79 -5.74 -2.17
C GLY A 402 -7.49 -5.83 -2.99
N GLY A 403 -6.86 -4.69 -3.31
CA GLY A 403 -5.54 -4.63 -3.90
C GLY A 403 -4.44 -4.37 -2.86
N GLN A 404 -4.25 -3.12 -2.47
CA GLN A 404 -3.08 -2.71 -1.69
C GLN A 404 -2.97 -3.37 -0.30
N VAL A 405 -4.07 -3.46 0.49
CA VAL A 405 -4.01 -4.12 1.81
C VAL A 405 -3.71 -5.61 1.68
N ILE A 406 -4.32 -6.29 0.71
CA ILE A 406 -4.08 -7.72 0.48
C ILE A 406 -2.66 -7.97 0.00
N ALA A 407 -2.13 -7.13 -0.89
CA ALA A 407 -0.73 -7.20 -1.30
C ALA A 407 0.21 -6.93 -0.13
N TYR A 408 -0.11 -5.97 0.75
CA TYR A 408 0.65 -5.70 1.97
C TYR A 408 0.67 -6.92 2.89
N LEU A 409 -0.48 -7.57 3.13
CA LEU A 409 -0.53 -8.80 3.92
C LEU A 409 0.28 -9.92 3.27
N GLY A 410 0.14 -10.16 1.95
CA GLY A 410 0.95 -11.14 1.23
C GLY A 410 2.45 -10.88 1.36
N GLY A 411 2.87 -9.62 1.23
CA GLY A 411 4.26 -9.19 1.39
C GLY A 411 4.77 -9.36 2.82
N ILE A 412 3.98 -8.98 3.83
CA ILE A 412 4.35 -9.19 5.24
C ILE A 412 4.58 -10.67 5.50
N HIS A 413 3.70 -11.57 5.08
CA HIS A 413 3.91 -13.02 5.25
C HIS A 413 5.16 -13.50 4.50
N TYR A 414 5.34 -13.06 3.26
CA TYR A 414 6.47 -13.48 2.45
C TYR A 414 7.82 -13.10 3.06
N TRP A 415 7.97 -11.86 3.53
CA TRP A 415 9.22 -11.36 4.09
C TRP A 415 9.28 -11.42 5.63
N TRP A 416 8.24 -11.92 6.31
CA TRP A 416 8.24 -12.07 7.78
C TRP A 416 9.45 -12.85 8.30
N PRO A 417 9.83 -14.01 7.70
CA PRO A 417 11.00 -14.76 8.15
C PRO A 417 12.29 -13.95 8.00
N LYS A 418 12.40 -13.15 6.93
CA LYS A 418 13.56 -12.29 6.69
C LYS A 418 13.62 -11.14 7.69
N MET A 419 12.49 -10.49 7.98
CA MET A 419 12.44 -9.40 8.94
C MET A 419 12.73 -9.90 10.36
N THR A 420 12.14 -11.01 10.78
CA THR A 420 12.10 -11.39 12.21
C THR A 420 13.01 -12.56 12.59
N GLY A 421 13.49 -13.33 11.62
CA GLY A 421 14.17 -14.61 11.86
C GLY A 421 13.25 -15.71 12.36
N LYS A 422 11.93 -15.55 12.23
CA LYS A 422 10.92 -16.48 12.76
C LYS A 422 9.91 -16.89 11.68
N MET A 423 9.53 -18.16 11.70
CA MET A 423 8.42 -18.68 10.90
C MET A 423 7.10 -18.52 11.65
N TYR A 424 6.05 -18.12 10.93
CA TYR A 424 4.68 -18.06 11.43
C TYR A 424 3.92 -19.37 11.16
N SER A 425 2.73 -19.52 11.73
CA SER A 425 1.88 -20.68 11.49
C SER A 425 1.17 -20.59 10.13
N GLU A 426 1.56 -21.45 9.19
CA GLU A 426 0.88 -21.55 7.87
C GLU A 426 -0.60 -21.91 7.99
N PHE A 427 -0.99 -22.72 8.96
CA PHE A 427 -2.40 -23.08 9.16
C PHE A 427 -3.27 -21.84 9.44
N TRP A 428 -2.86 -21.02 10.41
CA TRP A 428 -3.58 -19.79 10.76
C TRP A 428 -3.48 -18.72 9.67
N GLY A 429 -2.34 -18.65 8.97
CA GLY A 429 -2.15 -17.78 7.81
C GLY A 429 -3.15 -18.08 6.68
N LYS A 430 -3.33 -19.36 6.33
CA LYS A 430 -4.28 -19.78 5.29
C LYS A 430 -5.73 -19.51 5.69
N ILE A 431 -6.09 -19.74 6.95
CA ILE A 431 -7.44 -19.39 7.46
C ILE A 431 -7.67 -17.88 7.38
N SER A 432 -6.71 -17.06 7.83
CA SER A 432 -6.82 -15.60 7.75
C SER A 432 -6.99 -15.14 6.30
N ALA A 433 -6.17 -15.63 5.36
CA ALA A 433 -6.26 -15.28 3.96
C ALA A 433 -7.66 -15.57 3.37
N MET A 434 -8.25 -16.72 3.73
CA MET A 434 -9.60 -17.09 3.30
C MET A 434 -10.68 -16.21 3.94
N LEU A 435 -10.61 -15.96 5.25
CA LEU A 435 -11.57 -15.09 5.95
C LEU A 435 -11.51 -13.66 5.44
N VAL A 436 -10.31 -13.13 5.17
CA VAL A 436 -10.13 -11.81 4.55
C VAL A 436 -10.79 -11.78 3.19
N PHE A 437 -10.55 -12.77 2.32
CA PHE A 437 -11.15 -12.80 0.99
C PHE A 437 -12.69 -12.89 1.01
N ILE A 438 -13.24 -13.77 1.83
CA ILE A 438 -14.69 -13.97 1.96
C ILE A 438 -15.34 -12.75 2.61
N GLY A 439 -14.82 -12.30 3.75
CA GLY A 439 -15.33 -11.13 4.47
C GLY A 439 -15.28 -9.88 3.61
N PHE A 440 -14.21 -9.70 2.82
CA PHE A 440 -14.08 -8.59 1.89
C PHE A 440 -15.21 -8.55 0.86
N ASN A 441 -15.43 -9.65 0.13
CA ASN A 441 -16.52 -9.71 -0.86
C ASN A 441 -17.88 -9.52 -0.19
N LEU A 442 -18.11 -10.17 0.95
CA LEU A 442 -19.38 -10.03 1.68
C LEU A 442 -19.60 -8.59 2.18
N THR A 443 -18.54 -7.83 2.44
CA THR A 443 -18.62 -6.41 2.82
C THR A 443 -18.99 -5.54 1.63
N PHE A 444 -18.20 -5.61 0.55
CA PHE A 444 -18.21 -4.57 -0.49
C PHE A 444 -19.00 -4.96 -1.74
N PHE A 445 -19.24 -6.25 -2.00
CA PHE A 445 -20.08 -6.66 -3.13
C PHE A 445 -21.54 -6.17 -2.98
N PRO A 446 -22.19 -6.29 -1.80
CA PRO A 446 -23.52 -5.71 -1.61
C PRO A 446 -23.54 -4.19 -1.83
N GLN A 447 -22.42 -3.50 -1.56
CA GLN A 447 -22.31 -2.06 -1.76
C GLN A 447 -22.32 -1.65 -3.24
N PHE A 448 -21.87 -2.50 -4.17
CA PHE A 448 -22.09 -2.24 -5.61
C PHE A 448 -23.58 -2.21 -5.94
N ILE A 449 -24.36 -3.13 -5.37
CA ILE A 449 -25.81 -3.20 -5.57
C ILE A 449 -26.48 -1.98 -4.94
N LEU A 450 -26.14 -1.64 -3.70
CA LEU A 450 -26.63 -0.42 -3.02
C LEU A 450 -26.36 0.84 -3.86
N GLY A 451 -25.15 0.97 -4.36
CA GLY A 451 -24.75 2.11 -5.18
C GLY A 451 -25.48 2.18 -6.53
N TYR A 452 -25.68 1.04 -7.18
CA TYR A 452 -26.45 0.94 -8.41
C TYR A 452 -27.94 1.26 -8.20
N GLN A 453 -28.50 0.87 -7.05
CA GLN A 453 -29.87 1.21 -6.65
C GLN A 453 -30.01 2.65 -6.14
N GLY A 454 -28.92 3.43 -6.10
CA GLY A 454 -28.96 4.86 -5.79
C GLY A 454 -28.73 5.22 -4.33
N MET A 455 -28.26 4.31 -3.47
CA MET A 455 -27.89 4.64 -2.09
C MET A 455 -26.67 5.60 -2.07
N PRO A 456 -26.83 6.85 -1.60
CA PRO A 456 -25.73 7.81 -1.54
C PRO A 456 -24.70 7.42 -0.47
N ARG A 457 -23.44 7.80 -0.68
CA ARG A 457 -22.39 7.67 0.35
C ARG A 457 -22.48 8.80 1.38
N ARG A 458 -21.85 8.62 2.55
CA ARG A 458 -21.78 9.62 3.65
C ARG A 458 -23.12 9.91 4.34
N TYR A 459 -24.07 8.99 4.26
CA TYR A 459 -25.35 9.08 4.97
C TYR A 459 -25.31 8.20 6.22
N ALA A 460 -25.80 8.75 7.35
CA ALA A 460 -25.90 8.05 8.63
C ALA A 460 -27.19 7.21 8.75
N SER A 461 -28.18 7.47 7.89
CA SER A 461 -29.45 6.75 7.82
C SER A 461 -29.84 6.48 6.38
N TYR A 462 -30.70 5.50 6.15
CA TYR A 462 -31.10 5.07 4.81
C TYR A 462 -32.53 4.47 4.79
N PRO A 463 -33.18 4.38 3.61
CA PRO A 463 -34.50 3.75 3.47
C PRO A 463 -34.50 2.25 3.80
N GLU A 464 -35.58 1.75 4.42
CA GLU A 464 -35.66 0.36 4.91
C GLU A 464 -35.38 -0.70 3.83
N GLU A 465 -35.71 -0.43 2.56
CA GLU A 465 -35.46 -1.33 1.43
C GLU A 465 -33.97 -1.70 1.25
N PHE A 466 -33.04 -0.88 1.72
CA PHE A 466 -31.60 -1.15 1.66
C PHE A 466 -31.05 -1.91 2.87
N GLN A 467 -31.88 -2.22 3.87
CA GLN A 467 -31.43 -2.82 5.12
C GLN A 467 -30.76 -4.19 4.92
N VAL A 468 -31.34 -5.05 4.09
CA VAL A 468 -30.81 -6.41 3.86
C VAL A 468 -29.38 -6.35 3.33
N LEU A 469 -29.10 -5.48 2.35
CA LEU A 469 -27.76 -5.32 1.77
C LEU A 469 -26.78 -4.70 2.77
N ASN A 470 -27.24 -3.78 3.61
CA ASN A 470 -26.42 -3.22 4.69
C ASN A 470 -26.10 -4.26 5.77
N ILE A 471 -27.06 -5.12 6.15
CA ILE A 471 -26.82 -6.25 7.08
C ILE A 471 -25.76 -7.19 6.51
N PHE A 472 -25.85 -7.56 5.23
CA PHE A 472 -24.81 -8.37 4.57
C PHE A 472 -23.45 -7.66 4.59
N SER A 473 -23.43 -6.37 4.27
CA SER A 473 -22.20 -5.57 4.29
C SER A 473 -21.56 -5.54 5.69
N THR A 474 -22.35 -5.37 6.74
CA THR A 474 -21.89 -5.31 8.13
C THR A 474 -21.47 -6.68 8.68
N ALA A 475 -22.17 -7.75 8.31
CA ALA A 475 -21.76 -9.12 8.61
C ALA A 475 -20.42 -9.45 7.93
N GLY A 476 -20.28 -9.08 6.65
CA GLY A 476 -19.02 -9.16 5.92
C GLY A 476 -17.89 -8.40 6.60
N ALA A 477 -18.15 -7.17 7.04
CA ALA A 477 -17.17 -6.33 7.71
C ALA A 477 -16.69 -6.95 9.03
N SER A 478 -17.59 -7.66 9.73
CA SER A 478 -17.26 -8.40 10.95
C SER A 478 -16.34 -9.60 10.65
N VAL A 479 -16.66 -10.39 9.63
CA VAL A 479 -15.80 -11.51 9.17
C VAL A 479 -14.44 -11.00 8.71
N LEU A 480 -14.42 -9.90 7.93
CA LEU A 480 -13.19 -9.25 7.48
C LEU A 480 -12.36 -8.75 8.67
N GLY A 481 -12.99 -8.12 9.67
CA GLY A 481 -12.34 -7.65 10.89
C GLY A 481 -11.64 -8.78 11.64
N VAL A 482 -12.32 -9.93 11.82
CA VAL A 482 -11.70 -11.13 12.41
C VAL A 482 -10.51 -11.59 11.57
N GLY A 483 -10.68 -11.70 10.25
CA GLY A 483 -9.62 -12.10 9.32
C GLY A 483 -8.39 -11.19 9.37
N LEU A 484 -8.58 -9.87 9.54
CA LEU A 484 -7.51 -8.87 9.62
C LEU A 484 -6.84 -8.78 11.00
N ILE A 485 -7.53 -9.16 12.08
CA ILE A 485 -6.94 -9.24 13.43
C ILE A 485 -6.05 -10.48 13.57
N MET A 486 -6.41 -11.59 12.92
CA MET A 486 -5.65 -12.84 13.01
C MET A 486 -4.15 -12.70 12.72
N PRO A 487 -3.68 -12.02 11.65
CA PRO A 487 -2.27 -11.77 11.39
C PRO A 487 -1.54 -11.14 12.57
N VAL A 488 -2.15 -10.16 13.26
CA VAL A 488 -1.55 -9.53 14.43
C VAL A 488 -1.29 -10.57 15.52
N LEU A 489 -2.23 -11.48 15.74
CA LEU A 489 -2.16 -12.50 16.77
C LEU A 489 -1.10 -13.58 16.46
N TYR A 490 -1.15 -14.21 15.29
CA TYR A 490 -0.22 -15.32 14.99
C TYR A 490 1.18 -14.84 14.58
N LEU A 491 1.31 -13.67 13.94
CA LEU A 491 2.63 -13.07 13.69
C LEU A 491 3.24 -12.62 15.02
N GLY A 492 2.47 -11.95 15.89
CA GLY A 492 2.91 -11.60 17.24
C GLY A 492 3.34 -12.82 18.05
N HIS A 493 2.56 -13.90 18.04
CA HIS A 493 2.91 -15.17 18.67
C HIS A 493 4.22 -15.77 18.10
N SER A 494 4.43 -15.66 16.78
CA SER A 494 5.64 -16.19 16.14
C SER A 494 6.94 -15.51 16.58
N LEU A 495 6.88 -14.24 17.02
CA LEU A 495 8.07 -13.53 17.52
C LEU A 495 8.67 -14.23 18.75
N PHE A 496 7.81 -14.78 19.60
CA PHE A 496 8.21 -15.41 20.86
C PHE A 496 8.34 -16.93 20.73
N TYR A 497 7.42 -17.57 20.00
CA TYR A 497 7.29 -19.03 19.96
C TYR A 497 7.47 -19.63 18.56
N GLY A 498 7.75 -18.80 17.55
CA GLY A 498 7.98 -19.26 16.18
C GLY A 498 9.28 -20.06 16.06
N LYS A 499 9.27 -21.05 15.15
CA LYS A 499 10.48 -21.76 14.75
C LYS A 499 11.48 -20.77 14.13
N ALA A 500 12.77 -21.00 14.33
CA ALA A 500 13.79 -20.20 13.67
C ALA A 500 13.65 -20.31 12.15
N ALA A 501 13.72 -19.19 11.45
CA ALA A 501 13.75 -19.16 10.01
C ALA A 501 15.19 -19.37 9.52
N GLY A 502 15.37 -20.24 8.53
CA GLY A 502 16.61 -20.28 7.76
C GLY A 502 16.78 -19.02 6.90
N ASP A 503 17.92 -18.93 6.22
CA ASP A 503 18.26 -17.79 5.37
C ASP A 503 17.33 -17.70 4.15
N ASN A 504 16.93 -18.85 3.62
CA ASN A 504 16.08 -18.99 2.45
C ASN A 504 14.97 -20.02 2.68
N PRO A 505 13.97 -19.73 3.54
CA PRO A 505 12.92 -20.70 3.89
C PRO A 505 12.03 -21.06 2.71
N TRP A 506 12.08 -20.26 1.64
CA TRP A 506 11.29 -20.45 0.43
C TRP A 506 12.13 -21.03 -0.73
N MET A 507 13.44 -21.24 -0.59
CA MET A 507 14.34 -21.69 -1.68
C MET A 507 14.26 -20.82 -2.96
N LEU A 508 14.43 -19.51 -2.85
CA LEU A 508 14.22 -18.53 -3.94
C LEU A 508 15.52 -17.81 -4.39
N PRO A 509 15.57 -17.31 -5.66
CA PRO A 509 16.78 -16.74 -6.26
C PRO A 509 17.15 -15.32 -5.86
N GLY A 510 16.19 -14.57 -5.31
CA GLY A 510 16.36 -13.16 -4.94
C GLY A 510 17.53 -12.93 -3.99
N LEU A 511 18.20 -11.78 -4.12
CA LEU A 511 19.34 -11.42 -3.26
C LEU A 511 18.96 -11.35 -1.78
N GLU A 512 17.72 -10.96 -1.49
CA GLU A 512 17.18 -10.93 -0.13
C GLU A 512 17.14 -12.30 0.55
N TRP A 513 17.18 -13.38 -0.24
CA TRP A 513 17.26 -14.75 0.24
C TRP A 513 18.69 -15.32 0.28
N ARG A 514 19.70 -14.49 -0.02
CA ARG A 514 21.13 -14.84 0.02
C ARG A 514 21.87 -14.18 1.20
N THR A 515 21.13 -13.79 2.22
CA THR A 515 21.63 -13.23 3.48
C THR A 515 20.94 -13.92 4.65
N SER A 516 21.49 -13.80 5.86
CA SER A 516 20.90 -14.36 7.07
C SER A 516 19.47 -13.88 7.36
N SER A 517 18.73 -14.63 8.17
CA SER A 517 17.40 -14.27 8.69
C SER A 517 17.43 -14.16 10.23
N PRO A 518 17.42 -12.94 10.83
CA PRO A 518 17.42 -11.63 10.19
C PRO A 518 18.78 -11.25 9.56
N PRO A 519 18.81 -10.30 8.60
CA PRO A 519 20.05 -9.85 7.95
C PRO A 519 21.04 -9.18 8.91
N PRO A 520 22.36 -9.23 8.62
CA PRO A 520 23.34 -8.44 9.33
C PRO A 520 23.11 -6.95 9.09
N THR A 521 23.75 -6.09 9.89
CA THR A 521 23.57 -4.63 9.79
C THR A 521 23.90 -4.10 8.39
N GLU A 522 24.94 -4.66 7.77
CA GLU A 522 25.46 -4.31 6.44
C GLU A 522 24.81 -5.04 5.26
N ASN A 523 23.78 -5.85 5.51
CA ASN A 523 23.09 -6.74 4.56
C ASN A 523 23.96 -7.87 4.00
N PHE A 524 25.09 -7.57 3.36
CA PHE A 524 26.00 -8.55 2.79
C PHE A 524 27.43 -8.28 3.25
N GLU A 525 28.15 -9.33 3.64
CA GLU A 525 29.56 -9.22 4.04
C GLU A 525 30.45 -8.77 2.88
N LYS A 526 30.17 -9.31 1.69
CA LYS A 526 30.79 -8.94 0.43
C LYS A 526 29.70 -8.50 -0.53
N THR A 527 29.94 -7.41 -1.25
CA THR A 527 29.01 -6.94 -2.28
C THR A 527 28.80 -8.03 -3.32
N PRO A 528 27.56 -8.47 -3.58
CA PRO A 528 27.29 -9.50 -4.58
C PRO A 528 27.59 -8.97 -5.98
N ILE A 529 27.96 -9.85 -6.90
CA ILE A 529 28.06 -9.56 -8.34
C ILE A 529 26.91 -10.27 -9.03
N VAL A 530 26.06 -9.52 -9.72
CA VAL A 530 24.84 -10.06 -10.34
C VAL A 530 25.06 -10.27 -11.83
N THR A 531 25.10 -11.53 -12.25
CA THR A 531 25.32 -11.93 -13.65
C THR A 531 24.11 -12.60 -14.30
N TRP A 532 23.04 -12.86 -13.54
CA TRP A 532 21.83 -13.53 -13.99
C TRP A 532 20.64 -12.55 -14.12
N GLU A 533 19.57 -13.01 -14.78
CA GLU A 533 18.33 -12.25 -14.94
C GLU A 533 17.44 -12.30 -13.69
N ALA A 534 16.52 -11.34 -13.54
CA ALA A 534 15.54 -11.39 -12.47
C ALA A 534 14.68 -12.66 -12.58
N TYR A 535 14.38 -13.29 -11.44
CA TYR A 535 13.57 -14.51 -11.35
C TYR A 535 14.17 -15.76 -12.03
N GLU A 536 15.49 -15.82 -12.22
CA GLU A 536 16.16 -17.03 -12.74
C GLU A 536 16.09 -18.18 -11.73
N PHE A 537 15.39 -19.27 -12.09
CA PHE A 537 15.31 -20.50 -11.31
C PHE A 537 16.22 -21.54 -11.96
N GLY A 538 17.45 -21.73 -11.45
CA GLY A 538 18.37 -22.74 -11.95
C GLY A 538 19.85 -22.47 -11.65
N GLU A 539 20.72 -23.34 -12.19
CA GLU A 539 22.18 -23.30 -11.98
C GLU A 539 22.81 -21.95 -12.38
N GLU A 540 22.24 -21.23 -13.34
CA GLU A 540 22.73 -19.90 -13.75
C GLU A 540 22.62 -18.86 -12.64
N SER A 541 21.57 -18.96 -11.81
CA SER A 541 21.45 -18.17 -10.59
C SER A 541 22.38 -18.67 -9.47
N GLY A 542 22.94 -19.85 -9.66
CA GLY A 542 23.78 -20.64 -8.74
C GLY A 542 23.02 -21.27 -7.56
N LEU A 543 21.69 -21.21 -7.55
CA LEU A 543 20.86 -22.01 -6.65
C LEU A 543 20.90 -23.47 -7.09
N ASP A 544 21.56 -24.31 -6.30
CA ASP A 544 21.37 -25.75 -6.37
C ASP A 544 20.12 -26.14 -5.56
N LEU A 545 18.98 -26.26 -6.26
CA LEU A 545 17.71 -26.65 -5.66
C LEU A 545 17.74 -28.09 -5.13
N GLU A 546 18.60 -28.96 -5.69
CA GLU A 546 18.75 -30.36 -5.30
C GLU A 546 19.54 -30.47 -3.99
N GLU A 547 20.58 -29.66 -3.83
CA GLU A 547 21.35 -29.54 -2.59
C GLU A 547 20.51 -28.89 -1.48
N ALA A 548 19.80 -27.80 -1.78
CA ALA A 548 18.92 -27.14 -0.82
C ALA A 548 17.84 -28.09 -0.28
N ARG A 549 17.17 -28.85 -1.17
CA ARG A 549 16.16 -29.83 -0.79
C ARG A 549 16.73 -30.96 0.07
N ARG A 550 17.96 -31.42 -0.21
CA ARG A 550 18.66 -32.42 0.62
C ARG A 550 18.97 -31.90 2.02
N ARG A 551 19.35 -30.63 2.15
CA ARG A 551 19.63 -29.99 3.46
C ARG A 551 18.37 -29.81 4.30
N ASP A 552 17.26 -29.37 3.69
CA ASP A 552 15.98 -29.23 4.41
C ASP A 552 15.43 -30.59 4.89
N LEU A 553 15.55 -31.63 4.07
CA LEU A 553 15.20 -33.00 4.49
C LEU A 553 16.06 -33.48 5.66
N ALA A 554 17.35 -33.17 5.66
CA ALA A 554 18.23 -33.50 6.78
C ALA A 554 17.87 -32.73 8.06
N ALA A 555 17.55 -31.44 7.93
CA ALA A 555 17.17 -30.57 9.06
C ALA A 555 15.77 -30.88 9.62
N ALA A 556 14.87 -31.48 8.82
CA ALA A 556 13.56 -31.93 9.27
C ALA A 556 13.61 -33.25 10.07
N VAL A 557 14.70 -34.01 9.94
CA VAL A 557 14.93 -35.30 10.60
C VAL A 557 15.77 -35.15 11.87
N SER A 558 16.45 -34.00 12.05
CA SER A 558 17.15 -33.59 13.28
C SER A 558 16.25 -32.73 14.17
#